data_AF-A0A5P8NEH1-F1
#
_entry.id   AF-A0A5P8NEH1-F1
#
_cell.length_a   1.000
_cell.length_b   1.000
_cell.length_c   1.000
_cell.angle_alpha   90.00
_cell.angle_beta   90.00
_cell.angle_gamma   90.00
#
_symmetry.space_group_name_H-M   'P 1'
#
loop_
_entity.id
_entity.type
_entity.pdbx_description
1 polymer ?
#
loop_
_entity_poly.entity_id
_entity_poly.type
_entity_poly.pdbx_seq_one_letter_code
_entity_poly.pdbx_strand_id
1 'polypeptide(L)'
;MKEEFKKYRAKLKEIKHIRKIIWLLIFLFLYILLVIQVKKIETISTFPAVYMNVQDIVGHTKTDLKFEEINIADSKGNNINGLYLGSGTGKTVYYFHGNGGPLSYFYSEIKYIHQELGYNVFAYDYPGYGKSEGFPYKENVDEFSEVFYEHIKKQKNITDSNLIIWGYSVGTAVATDFASKHNFEKIILVSPFASRYEMARDKLGFAIQKLLFLSDSYSSKDKVKTFTRPALIIHGNADKIVPFEQGQMVFESYGGSEELGKKPKKYFIEIDESGHNYILSVYGKSLKYKILDFLENDDPEYQVNFFYLNKKEKLKLDKRAYMLDTVYGSDLESDDSLTKFVNNKISFDDLAYVPENMQPINSDYVYDTKGNGKMRKEASGKFHDMAKEFYDEYGKKLVVVSSYRSYAYQKGIKDRGCPDNLCAKAGYSEHQSGLTIDLFSASTQKEWETNKSYKIIYSWLANNAHYYGFTNTYQKGLEVDGYEIEPWHWRYVGIDLATYLWEKEITFAEFYNTKK
;
A
#
# COMPACT_ATOMS: atom_id res chain seq x y z
N MET A 1 6.97 -57.62 -73.26
CA MET A 1 5.61 -57.65 -72.67
C MET A 1 5.55 -57.82 -71.14
N LYS A 2 5.74 -59.01 -70.53
CA LYS A 2 5.60 -59.18 -69.05
C LYS A 2 6.63 -58.36 -68.23
N GLU A 3 7.88 -58.31 -68.69
CA GLU A 3 8.98 -57.50 -68.12
C GLU A 3 8.68 -56.00 -68.16
N GLU A 4 8.22 -55.49 -69.31
CA GLU A 4 7.86 -54.07 -69.49
C GLU A 4 6.67 -53.67 -68.62
N PHE A 5 5.67 -54.54 -68.48
CA PHE A 5 4.51 -54.29 -67.62
C PHE A 5 4.91 -54.21 -66.13
N LYS A 6 5.92 -54.99 -65.73
CA LYS A 6 6.49 -54.96 -64.38
C LYS A 6 7.26 -53.66 -64.12
N LYS A 7 8.07 -53.19 -65.09
CA LYS A 7 8.73 -51.87 -65.07
C LYS A 7 7.72 -50.72 -65.00
N TYR A 8 6.65 -50.78 -65.78
CA TYR A 8 5.58 -49.77 -65.77
C TYR A 8 4.85 -49.70 -64.42
N ARG A 9 4.50 -50.86 -63.82
CA ARG A 9 3.90 -50.91 -62.48
C ARG A 9 4.85 -50.39 -61.39
N ALA A 10 6.15 -50.67 -61.49
CA ALA A 10 7.14 -50.13 -60.55
C ALA A 10 7.22 -48.60 -60.63
N LYS A 11 7.31 -48.05 -61.86
CA LYS A 11 7.32 -46.60 -62.11
C LYS A 11 6.03 -45.91 -61.63
N LEU A 12 4.86 -46.54 -61.79
CA LEU A 12 3.60 -46.03 -61.24
C LEU A 12 3.55 -46.05 -59.71
N LYS A 13 4.13 -47.07 -59.06
CA LYS A 13 4.25 -47.11 -57.60
C LYS A 13 5.17 -46.00 -57.09
N GLU A 14 6.29 -45.77 -57.78
CA GLU A 14 7.25 -44.71 -57.49
C GLU A 14 6.59 -43.32 -57.63
N ILE A 15 5.87 -43.06 -58.72
CA ILE A 15 5.11 -41.80 -58.92
C ILE A 15 4.06 -41.59 -57.82
N LYS A 16 3.33 -42.65 -57.43
CA LYS A 16 2.36 -42.57 -56.32
C LYS A 16 3.05 -42.29 -54.98
N HIS A 17 4.25 -42.85 -54.76
CA HIS A 17 5.03 -42.61 -53.56
C HIS A 17 5.55 -41.16 -53.50
N ILE A 18 6.11 -40.65 -54.60
CA ILE A 18 6.56 -39.26 -54.73
C ILE A 18 5.38 -38.29 -54.52
N ARG A 19 4.22 -38.55 -55.11
CA ARG A 19 3.01 -37.73 -54.89
C ARG A 19 2.59 -37.70 -53.42
N LYS A 20 2.66 -38.83 -52.70
CA LYS A 20 2.37 -38.86 -51.26
C LYS A 20 3.34 -38.00 -50.46
N ILE A 21 4.64 -38.07 -50.78
CA ILE A 21 5.67 -37.23 -50.13
C ILE A 21 5.38 -35.74 -50.39
N ILE A 22 5.08 -35.35 -51.63
CA ILE A 22 4.74 -33.97 -51.98
C ILE A 22 3.52 -33.48 -51.18
N TRP A 23 2.44 -34.26 -51.12
CA TRP A 23 1.26 -33.90 -50.33
C TRP A 23 1.56 -33.78 -48.84
N LEU A 24 2.41 -34.64 -48.29
CA LEU A 24 2.84 -34.57 -46.90
C LEU A 24 3.68 -33.31 -46.63
N LEU A 25 4.57 -32.92 -47.54
CA LEU A 25 5.33 -31.68 -47.45
C LEU A 25 4.44 -30.43 -47.55
N ILE A 26 3.46 -30.44 -48.46
CA ILE A 26 2.47 -29.35 -48.57
C ILE A 26 1.65 -29.24 -47.29
N PHE A 27 1.17 -30.37 -46.76
CA PHE A 27 0.43 -30.40 -45.51
C PHE A 27 1.26 -29.86 -44.34
N LEU A 28 2.52 -30.30 -44.21
CA LEU A 28 3.43 -29.81 -43.19
C LEU A 28 3.68 -28.31 -43.32
N PHE A 29 3.89 -27.81 -44.55
CA PHE A 29 4.07 -26.39 -44.83
C PHE A 29 2.83 -25.57 -44.44
N LEU A 30 1.63 -25.99 -44.85
CA LEU A 30 0.37 -25.34 -44.49
C LEU A 30 0.11 -25.37 -42.98
N TYR A 31 0.46 -26.48 -42.32
CA TYR A 31 0.38 -26.60 -40.86
C TYR A 31 1.33 -25.62 -40.16
N ILE A 32 2.58 -25.50 -40.62
CA ILE A 32 3.54 -24.52 -40.09
C ILE A 32 3.00 -23.09 -40.26
N LEU A 33 2.47 -22.76 -41.44
CA LEU A 33 1.85 -21.45 -41.68
C LEU A 33 0.66 -21.20 -40.73
N LEU A 34 -0.19 -22.19 -40.52
CA LEU A 34 -1.31 -22.10 -39.58
C LEU A 34 -0.82 -21.80 -38.15
N VAL A 35 0.20 -22.53 -37.68
CA VAL A 35 0.80 -22.31 -36.35
C VAL A 35 1.37 -20.90 -36.21
N ILE A 36 2.06 -20.39 -37.24
CA ILE A 36 2.58 -19.02 -37.25
C ILE A 36 1.44 -18.00 -37.18
N GLN A 37 0.35 -18.19 -37.94
CA GLN A 37 -0.81 -17.30 -37.90
C GLN A 37 -1.50 -17.31 -36.54
N VAL A 38 -1.68 -18.50 -35.92
CA VAL A 38 -2.26 -18.62 -34.58
C VAL A 38 -1.40 -17.88 -33.55
N LYS A 39 -0.06 -18.05 -33.57
CA LYS A 39 0.84 -17.31 -32.68
C LYS A 39 0.75 -15.80 -32.89
N LYS A 40 0.63 -15.34 -34.13
CA LYS A 40 0.48 -13.92 -34.44
C LYS A 40 -0.85 -13.37 -33.91
N ILE A 41 -1.95 -14.09 -34.11
CA ILE A 41 -3.27 -13.71 -33.58
C ILE A 41 -3.24 -13.66 -32.06
N GLU A 42 -2.63 -14.66 -31.39
CA GLU A 42 -2.58 -14.68 -29.93
C GLU A 42 -1.77 -13.49 -29.38
N THR A 43 -0.66 -13.14 -30.05
CA THR A 43 0.16 -11.98 -29.70
C THR A 43 -0.61 -10.67 -29.90
N ILE A 44 -1.25 -10.47 -31.06
CA ILE A 44 -2.05 -9.28 -31.36
C ILE A 44 -3.23 -9.15 -30.38
N SER A 45 -3.85 -10.25 -30.00
CA SER A 45 -4.99 -10.22 -29.06
C SER A 45 -4.57 -9.87 -27.63
N THR A 46 -3.34 -10.19 -27.24
CA THR A 46 -2.81 -9.94 -25.88
C THR A 46 -2.16 -8.55 -25.80
N PHE A 47 -1.39 -8.17 -26.82
CA PHE A 47 -0.65 -6.90 -26.89
C PHE A 47 -1.03 -6.07 -28.14
N PRO A 48 -2.31 -5.71 -28.33
CA PRO A 48 -2.74 -5.01 -29.55
C PRO A 48 -2.10 -3.61 -29.71
N ALA A 49 -1.70 -2.95 -28.62
CA ALA A 49 -1.19 -1.58 -28.69
C ALA A 49 0.13 -1.45 -29.46
N VAL A 50 0.98 -2.48 -29.43
CA VAL A 50 2.23 -2.53 -30.21
C VAL A 50 1.96 -2.40 -31.71
N TYR A 51 0.82 -2.93 -32.17
CA TYR A 51 0.45 -2.94 -33.59
C TYR A 51 -0.36 -1.71 -34.02
N MET A 52 -0.79 -0.88 -33.06
CA MET A 52 -1.62 0.29 -33.30
C MET A 52 -0.81 1.61 -33.34
N ASN A 53 0.52 1.53 -33.31
CA ASN A 53 1.44 2.69 -33.28
C ASN A 53 1.14 3.66 -32.12
N VAL A 54 0.69 3.11 -30.98
CA VAL A 54 0.35 3.88 -29.75
C VAL A 54 1.60 4.48 -29.10
N GLN A 55 2.80 4.12 -29.58
CA GLN A 55 4.09 4.69 -29.14
C GLN A 55 4.13 6.23 -29.27
N ASP A 56 3.39 6.82 -30.22
CA ASP A 56 3.34 8.27 -30.45
C ASP A 56 2.31 9.01 -29.55
N ILE A 57 1.49 8.30 -28.76
CA ILE A 57 0.41 8.93 -27.97
C ILE A 57 0.90 9.50 -26.62
N VAL A 58 2.09 9.14 -26.14
CA VAL A 58 2.61 9.65 -24.87
C VAL A 58 3.55 10.83 -25.10
N GLY A 59 2.94 12.01 -25.32
CA GLY A 59 3.65 13.27 -25.18
C GLY A 59 4.30 13.33 -23.80
N HIS A 60 5.56 13.76 -23.76
CA HIS A 60 6.40 13.89 -22.57
C HIS A 60 5.62 14.33 -21.32
N THR A 61 5.09 13.39 -20.55
CA THR A 61 4.59 13.69 -19.22
C THR A 61 5.81 14.06 -18.41
N LYS A 62 5.93 15.35 -18.09
CA LYS A 62 6.98 15.86 -17.21
C LYS A 62 6.83 15.12 -15.88
N THR A 63 7.69 14.15 -15.62
CA THR A 63 7.64 13.36 -14.39
C THR A 63 8.30 14.16 -13.27
N ASP A 64 7.66 14.30 -12.13
CA ASP A 64 8.31 14.81 -10.90
C ASP A 64 9.09 13.72 -10.15
N LEU A 65 9.00 12.46 -10.60
CA LEU A 65 9.76 11.36 -10.02
C LEU A 65 11.21 11.36 -10.52
N LYS A 66 12.15 11.25 -9.57
CA LYS A 66 13.54 10.89 -9.88
C LYS A 66 13.65 9.37 -9.90
N PHE A 67 13.95 8.80 -11.06
CA PHE A 67 14.17 7.37 -11.23
C PHE A 67 15.53 7.10 -11.88
N GLU A 68 16.05 5.90 -11.65
CA GLU A 68 17.17 5.34 -12.39
C GLU A 68 16.62 4.68 -13.66
N GLU A 69 16.99 5.20 -14.84
CA GLU A 69 16.67 4.56 -16.12
C GLU A 69 17.66 3.42 -16.39
N ILE A 70 17.14 2.26 -16.77
CA ILE A 70 17.92 1.03 -16.91
C ILE A 70 17.75 0.51 -18.33
N ASN A 71 18.87 0.26 -18.99
CA ASN A 71 18.94 -0.30 -20.35
C ASN A 71 19.89 -1.50 -20.33
N ILE A 72 19.38 -2.68 -20.65
CA ILE A 72 20.12 -3.94 -20.67
C ILE A 72 19.74 -4.76 -21.90
N ALA A 73 20.58 -5.71 -22.32
CA ALA A 73 20.29 -6.55 -23.47
C ALA A 73 19.68 -7.90 -23.06
N ASP A 74 18.74 -8.40 -23.86
CA ASP A 74 18.30 -9.81 -23.81
C ASP A 74 19.36 -10.76 -24.41
N SER A 75 19.07 -12.06 -24.51
CA SER A 75 20.02 -13.04 -25.09
C SER A 75 20.29 -12.84 -26.58
N LYS A 76 19.46 -12.05 -27.27
CA LYS A 76 19.51 -11.78 -28.72
C LYS A 76 20.09 -10.39 -29.03
N GLY A 77 20.41 -9.59 -28.01
CA GLY A 77 20.93 -8.23 -28.14
C GLY A 77 19.86 -7.14 -28.25
N ASN A 78 18.57 -7.45 -28.07
CA ASN A 78 17.51 -6.45 -28.03
C ASN A 78 17.59 -5.64 -26.74
N ASN A 79 17.41 -4.33 -26.83
CA ASN A 79 17.33 -3.47 -25.65
C ASN A 79 16.06 -3.74 -24.82
N ILE A 80 16.24 -3.92 -23.52
CA ILE A 80 15.23 -3.94 -22.48
C ILE A 80 15.36 -2.61 -21.73
N ASN A 81 14.36 -1.73 -21.88
CA ASN A 81 14.29 -0.48 -21.14
C ASN A 81 13.38 -0.61 -19.93
N GLY A 82 13.77 0.00 -18.83
CA GLY A 82 12.95 0.08 -17.64
C GLY A 82 13.43 1.14 -16.67
N LEU A 83 12.85 1.11 -15.47
CA LEU A 83 13.14 2.06 -14.41
C LEU A 83 13.26 1.38 -13.06
N TYR A 84 14.00 2.03 -12.16
CA TYR A 84 14.02 1.75 -10.73
C TYR A 84 13.78 3.03 -9.93
N LEU A 85 12.91 2.95 -8.93
CA LEU A 85 12.57 3.99 -7.96
C LEU A 85 12.85 3.47 -6.56
N GLY A 86 13.73 4.14 -5.81
CA GLY A 86 14.07 3.77 -4.44
C GLY A 86 13.37 4.67 -3.41
N SER A 87 12.69 4.08 -2.42
CA SER A 87 11.96 4.77 -1.36
C SER A 87 12.59 4.63 0.04
N GLY A 88 13.53 3.68 0.22
CA GLY A 88 14.24 3.44 1.49
C GLY A 88 13.58 2.43 2.43
N THR A 89 12.38 1.91 2.12
CA THR A 89 11.56 1.05 3.02
C THR A 89 11.88 -0.45 2.96
N GLY A 90 12.97 -0.85 2.29
CA GLY A 90 13.44 -2.25 2.23
C GLY A 90 12.59 -3.23 1.40
N LYS A 91 11.30 -2.96 1.18
CA LYS A 91 10.40 -3.75 0.32
C LYS A 91 10.34 -3.21 -1.11
N THR A 92 10.28 -4.12 -2.08
CA THR A 92 10.39 -3.79 -3.50
C THR A 92 9.28 -4.42 -4.32
N VAL A 93 8.57 -3.59 -5.08
CA VAL A 93 7.51 -3.99 -6.00
C VAL A 93 8.09 -4.19 -7.41
N TYR A 94 7.92 -5.38 -7.96
CA TYR A 94 8.06 -5.62 -9.38
C TYR A 94 6.72 -5.36 -10.07
N TYR A 95 6.62 -4.23 -10.77
CA TYR A 95 5.40 -3.79 -11.43
C TYR A 95 5.35 -4.23 -12.90
N PHE A 96 4.25 -4.90 -13.28
CA PHE A 96 3.93 -5.37 -14.62
C PHE A 96 2.78 -4.53 -15.18
N HIS A 97 3.09 -3.71 -16.19
CA HIS A 97 2.17 -2.71 -16.73
C HIS A 97 1.09 -3.30 -17.64
N GLY A 98 0.05 -2.52 -17.94
CA GLY A 98 -1.03 -2.94 -18.84
C GLY A 98 -0.68 -2.77 -20.32
N ASN A 99 -1.59 -3.18 -21.20
CA ASN A 99 -1.39 -3.07 -22.65
C ASN A 99 -1.53 -1.63 -23.19
N GLY A 100 -2.04 -0.66 -22.42
CA GLY A 100 -2.39 0.69 -22.90
C GLY A 100 -1.24 1.53 -23.47
N GLY A 101 0.00 1.25 -23.12
CA GLY A 101 1.16 2.02 -23.57
C GLY A 101 2.45 1.64 -22.83
N PRO A 102 3.54 2.39 -23.04
CA PRO A 102 4.79 2.23 -22.29
C PRO A 102 4.63 2.61 -20.80
N LEU A 103 5.67 2.40 -19.99
CA LEU A 103 5.69 2.74 -18.57
C LEU A 103 5.27 4.19 -18.26
N SER A 104 5.59 5.14 -19.15
CA SER A 104 5.18 6.54 -19.01
C SER A 104 3.65 6.74 -19.05
N TYR A 105 2.91 5.83 -19.69
CA TYR A 105 1.45 5.80 -19.66
C TYR A 105 0.90 5.37 -18.29
N PHE A 106 1.63 4.50 -17.59
CA PHE A 106 1.29 3.98 -16.25
C PHE A 106 1.99 4.74 -15.12
N TYR A 107 2.37 5.98 -15.39
CA TYR A 107 3.08 6.83 -14.45
C TYR A 107 2.30 7.03 -13.14
N SER A 108 0.97 7.17 -13.21
CA SER A 108 0.12 7.33 -12.02
C SER A 108 0.18 6.13 -11.07
N GLU A 109 0.20 4.93 -11.62
CA GLU A 109 0.23 3.66 -10.89
C GLU A 109 1.59 3.49 -10.21
N ILE A 110 2.67 3.74 -10.96
CA ILE A 110 4.04 3.69 -10.45
C ILE A 110 4.25 4.76 -9.35
N LYS A 111 3.77 5.99 -9.59
CA LYS A 111 3.82 7.10 -8.63
C LYS A 111 3.06 6.76 -7.35
N TYR A 112 1.87 6.19 -7.46
CA TYR A 112 1.09 5.77 -6.31
C TYR A 112 1.84 4.73 -5.46
N ILE A 113 2.36 3.67 -6.08
CA ILE A 113 3.12 2.64 -5.35
C ILE A 113 4.36 3.24 -4.67
N HIS A 114 5.05 4.15 -5.34
CA HIS A 114 6.29 4.71 -4.83
C HIS A 114 6.08 5.81 -3.77
N GLN A 115 5.31 6.85 -4.07
CA GLN A 115 5.15 8.02 -3.20
C GLN A 115 4.03 7.84 -2.16
N GLU A 116 2.92 7.21 -2.53
CA GLU A 116 1.79 7.06 -1.61
C GLU A 116 1.95 5.86 -0.69
N LEU A 117 2.45 4.74 -1.21
CA LEU A 117 2.68 3.54 -0.42
C LEU A 117 4.11 3.45 0.13
N GLY A 118 5.06 4.21 -0.42
CA GLY A 118 6.44 4.24 0.06
C GLY A 118 7.29 3.04 -0.34
N TYR A 119 6.97 2.29 -1.40
CA TYR A 119 7.74 1.10 -1.80
C TYR A 119 8.81 1.42 -2.87
N ASN A 120 9.90 0.64 -2.89
CA ASN A 120 10.77 0.64 -4.07
C ASN A 120 9.97 0.06 -5.25
N VAL A 121 10.15 0.57 -6.45
CA VAL A 121 9.45 0.07 -7.65
C VAL A 121 10.45 -0.14 -8.76
N PHE A 122 10.40 -1.31 -9.40
CA PHE A 122 11.03 -1.49 -10.70
C PHE A 122 10.04 -2.07 -11.69
N ALA A 123 10.22 -1.66 -12.93
CA ALA A 123 9.37 -2.06 -14.04
C ALA A 123 10.17 -1.92 -15.34
N TYR A 124 9.74 -2.64 -16.37
CA TYR A 124 10.32 -2.57 -17.71
C TYR A 124 9.21 -2.43 -18.75
N ASP A 125 9.52 -1.82 -19.89
CA ASP A 125 8.65 -1.83 -21.05
C ASP A 125 8.68 -3.21 -21.69
N TYR A 126 7.52 -3.83 -21.95
CA TYR A 126 7.44 -5.08 -22.71
C TYR A 126 8.10 -4.93 -24.10
N PRO A 127 8.56 -6.03 -24.74
CA PRO A 127 9.12 -5.96 -26.08
C PRO A 127 8.20 -5.22 -27.07
N GLY A 128 8.73 -4.21 -27.76
CA GLY A 128 7.96 -3.37 -28.68
C GLY A 128 7.15 -2.24 -28.01
N TYR A 129 7.31 -2.02 -26.70
CA TYR A 129 6.80 -0.85 -25.99
C TYR A 129 7.93 0.13 -25.69
N GLY A 130 7.60 1.43 -25.71
CA GLY A 130 8.50 2.49 -25.27
C GLY A 130 9.87 2.40 -25.92
N LYS A 131 10.92 2.24 -25.10
CA LYS A 131 12.31 2.12 -25.59
C LYS A 131 12.81 0.66 -25.64
N SER A 132 11.94 -0.31 -25.35
CA SER A 132 12.25 -1.74 -25.46
C SER A 132 12.08 -2.24 -26.89
N GLU A 133 13.09 -2.96 -27.38
CA GLU A 133 13.11 -3.52 -28.72
C GLU A 133 12.42 -4.89 -28.80
N GLY A 134 12.23 -5.40 -30.02
CA GLY A 134 11.65 -6.72 -30.27
C GLY A 134 10.12 -6.73 -30.38
N PHE A 135 9.56 -7.95 -30.32
CA PHE A 135 8.11 -8.19 -30.44
C PHE A 135 7.57 -8.91 -29.20
N PRO A 136 6.33 -8.61 -28.76
CA PRO A 136 5.76 -9.08 -27.50
C PRO A 136 5.24 -10.53 -27.59
N TYR A 137 5.96 -11.41 -28.29
CA TYR A 137 5.72 -12.84 -28.21
C TYR A 137 5.93 -13.29 -26.76
N LYS A 138 5.11 -14.25 -26.30
CA LYS A 138 5.16 -14.72 -24.92
C LYS A 138 6.59 -15.07 -24.47
N GLU A 139 7.32 -15.79 -25.32
CA GLU A 139 8.67 -16.24 -25.01
C GLU A 139 9.63 -15.06 -24.78
N ASN A 140 9.46 -13.95 -25.52
CA ASN A 140 10.26 -12.74 -25.34
C ASN A 140 9.81 -11.94 -24.11
N VAL A 141 8.51 -11.89 -23.80
CA VAL A 141 7.99 -11.23 -22.59
C VAL A 141 8.49 -11.93 -21.33
N ASP A 142 8.43 -13.27 -21.31
CA ASP A 142 8.98 -14.11 -20.25
C ASP A 142 10.50 -13.90 -20.11
N GLU A 143 11.23 -13.86 -21.22
CA GLU A 143 12.68 -13.60 -21.24
C GLU A 143 13.02 -12.21 -20.68
N PHE A 144 12.34 -11.15 -21.13
CA PHE A 144 12.57 -9.80 -20.64
C PHE A 144 12.26 -9.68 -19.15
N SER A 145 11.17 -10.33 -18.68
CA SER A 145 10.82 -10.36 -17.25
C SER A 145 11.96 -10.93 -16.41
N GLU A 146 12.53 -12.05 -16.86
CA GLU A 146 13.60 -12.75 -16.14
C GLU A 146 14.90 -11.96 -16.15
N VAL A 147 15.34 -11.51 -17.34
CA VAL A 147 16.61 -10.78 -17.50
C VAL A 147 16.59 -9.48 -16.71
N PHE A 148 15.48 -8.74 -16.74
CA PHE A 148 15.35 -7.50 -15.99
C PHE A 148 15.32 -7.76 -14.48
N TYR A 149 14.52 -8.73 -14.01
CA TYR A 149 14.49 -9.11 -12.60
C TYR A 149 15.88 -9.49 -12.07
N GLU A 150 16.60 -10.38 -12.77
CA GLU A 150 17.91 -10.85 -12.34
C GLU A 150 18.96 -9.72 -12.31
N HIS A 151 18.85 -8.73 -13.20
CA HIS A 151 19.69 -7.54 -13.18
C HIS A 151 19.45 -6.69 -11.93
N ILE A 152 18.18 -6.36 -11.64
CA ILE A 152 17.81 -5.52 -10.49
C ILE A 152 18.08 -6.25 -9.17
N LYS A 153 17.73 -7.55 -9.09
CA LYS A 153 17.91 -8.38 -7.90
C LYS A 153 19.36 -8.34 -7.40
N LYS A 154 20.32 -8.47 -8.32
CA LYS A 154 21.75 -8.43 -8.01
C LYS A 154 22.22 -7.05 -7.52
N GLN A 155 21.66 -5.98 -8.05
CA GLN A 155 22.07 -4.61 -7.71
C GLN A 155 21.43 -4.07 -6.44
N LYS A 156 20.19 -4.48 -6.14
CA LYS A 156 19.36 -3.87 -5.09
C LYS A 156 19.08 -4.80 -3.91
N ASN A 157 19.76 -5.95 -3.85
CA ASN A 157 19.64 -6.95 -2.78
C ASN A 157 18.19 -7.39 -2.51
N ILE A 158 17.45 -7.68 -3.59
CA ILE A 158 16.07 -8.16 -3.52
C ILE A 158 16.08 -9.64 -3.10
N THR A 159 15.29 -9.97 -2.07
CA THR A 159 15.10 -11.31 -1.56
C THR A 159 13.65 -11.75 -1.72
N ASP A 160 13.42 -13.05 -1.63
CA ASP A 160 12.07 -13.63 -1.69
C ASP A 160 11.13 -13.04 -0.61
N SER A 161 11.68 -12.59 0.52
CA SER A 161 10.95 -12.03 1.66
C SER A 161 10.66 -10.53 1.55
N ASN A 162 11.17 -9.84 0.53
CA ASN A 162 10.91 -8.41 0.31
C ASN A 162 10.41 -8.08 -1.10
N LEU A 163 10.22 -9.10 -1.94
CA LEU A 163 9.68 -8.97 -3.30
C LEU A 163 8.15 -9.04 -3.27
N ILE A 164 7.53 -7.97 -3.76
CA ILE A 164 6.08 -7.91 -4.02
C ILE A 164 5.88 -7.92 -5.53
N ILE A 165 4.96 -8.77 -6.00
CA ILE A 165 4.59 -8.82 -7.41
C ILE A 165 3.31 -8.02 -7.62
N TRP A 166 3.31 -7.09 -8.57
CA TRP A 166 2.14 -6.25 -8.85
C TRP A 166 1.84 -6.21 -10.34
N GLY A 167 0.64 -6.63 -10.73
CA GLY A 167 0.20 -6.58 -12.13
C GLY A 167 -1.06 -5.75 -12.35
N TYR A 168 -1.16 -5.10 -13.50
CA TYR A 168 -2.36 -4.38 -13.94
C TYR A 168 -2.83 -4.87 -15.32
N SER A 169 -4.11 -5.21 -15.45
CA SER A 169 -4.72 -5.66 -16.72
C SER A 169 -3.94 -6.83 -17.34
N VAL A 170 -3.48 -6.73 -18.59
CA VAL A 170 -2.60 -7.74 -19.22
C VAL A 170 -1.38 -8.09 -18.36
N GLY A 171 -0.82 -7.11 -17.66
CA GLY A 171 0.30 -7.30 -16.76
C GLY A 171 0.02 -8.25 -15.60
N THR A 172 -1.25 -8.48 -15.22
CA THR A 172 -1.59 -9.49 -14.20
C THR A 172 -1.23 -10.89 -14.63
N ALA A 173 -1.37 -11.21 -15.92
CA ALA A 173 -1.02 -12.54 -16.41
C ALA A 173 0.49 -12.71 -16.58
N VAL A 174 1.20 -11.67 -17.02
CA VAL A 174 2.67 -11.68 -17.04
C VAL A 174 3.21 -11.83 -15.61
N ALA A 175 2.67 -11.05 -14.66
CA ALA A 175 2.99 -11.14 -13.24
C ALA A 175 2.72 -12.55 -12.67
N THR A 176 1.58 -13.16 -13.02
CA THR A 176 1.23 -14.53 -12.58
C THR A 176 2.17 -15.57 -13.19
N ASP A 177 2.52 -15.42 -14.46
CA ASP A 177 3.47 -16.31 -15.13
C ASP A 177 4.86 -16.26 -14.49
N PHE A 178 5.34 -15.05 -14.18
CA PHE A 178 6.58 -14.82 -13.46
C PHE A 178 6.50 -15.42 -12.03
N ALA A 179 5.45 -15.08 -11.28
CA ALA A 179 5.22 -15.58 -9.92
C ALA A 179 5.15 -17.12 -9.83
N SER A 180 4.72 -17.81 -10.89
CA SER A 180 4.68 -19.28 -10.91
C SER A 180 6.06 -19.97 -10.92
N LYS A 181 7.12 -19.21 -11.18
CA LYS A 181 8.51 -19.68 -11.28
C LYS A 181 9.40 -19.14 -10.16
N HIS A 182 8.88 -18.21 -9.36
CA HIS A 182 9.66 -17.44 -8.38
C HIS A 182 8.98 -17.41 -7.01
N ASN A 183 9.79 -17.31 -5.97
CA ASN A 183 9.28 -16.99 -4.64
C ASN A 183 9.06 -15.48 -4.52
N PHE A 184 8.06 -15.10 -3.73
CA PHE A 184 7.71 -13.72 -3.45
C PHE A 184 7.05 -13.63 -2.08
N GLU A 185 6.93 -12.41 -1.55
CA GLU A 185 6.28 -12.16 -0.27
C GLU A 185 4.76 -12.13 -0.46
N LYS A 186 4.27 -11.25 -1.35
CA LYS A 186 2.84 -10.99 -1.62
C LYS A 186 2.61 -10.65 -3.08
N ILE A 187 1.39 -10.86 -3.59
CA ILE A 187 0.98 -10.50 -4.95
C ILE A 187 -0.27 -9.63 -4.98
N ILE A 188 -0.27 -8.59 -5.82
CA ILE A 188 -1.41 -7.72 -6.07
C ILE A 188 -1.78 -7.76 -7.55
N LEU A 189 -3.03 -8.06 -7.87
CA LEU A 189 -3.54 -8.13 -9.23
C LEU A 189 -4.71 -7.16 -9.41
N VAL A 190 -4.56 -6.17 -10.27
CA VAL A 190 -5.58 -5.15 -10.55
C VAL A 190 -6.22 -5.42 -11.91
N SER A 191 -7.53 -5.62 -11.92
CA SER A 191 -8.35 -6.05 -13.08
C SER A 191 -7.78 -7.27 -13.81
N PRO A 192 -7.56 -8.41 -13.11
CA PRO A 192 -6.95 -9.57 -13.75
C PRO A 192 -7.89 -10.29 -14.70
N PHE A 193 -7.32 -10.87 -15.75
CA PHE A 193 -8.03 -11.80 -16.61
C PHE A 193 -7.68 -13.26 -16.28
N ALA A 194 -8.66 -14.17 -16.37
CA ALA A 194 -8.50 -15.56 -15.92
C ALA A 194 -7.68 -16.40 -16.88
N SER A 195 -7.99 -16.28 -18.17
CA SER A 195 -7.13 -16.73 -19.27
C SER A 195 -7.64 -16.13 -20.58
N ARG A 196 -6.86 -16.27 -21.66
CA ARG A 196 -7.32 -15.84 -22.98
C ARG A 196 -8.50 -16.67 -23.49
N TYR A 197 -8.53 -17.95 -23.13
CA TYR A 197 -9.65 -18.83 -23.46
C TYR A 197 -10.96 -18.30 -22.85
N GLU A 198 -10.92 -17.90 -21.58
CA GLU A 198 -12.06 -17.31 -20.87
C GLU A 198 -12.44 -15.95 -21.45
N MET A 199 -11.47 -15.07 -21.70
CA MET A 199 -11.70 -13.77 -22.35
C MET A 199 -12.35 -13.91 -23.73
N ALA A 200 -11.86 -14.82 -24.56
CA ALA A 200 -12.42 -15.07 -25.88
C ALA A 200 -13.83 -15.67 -25.79
N ARG A 201 -14.11 -16.51 -24.80
CA ARG A 201 -15.47 -17.02 -24.55
C ARG A 201 -16.43 -15.87 -24.23
N ASP A 202 -16.02 -14.96 -23.36
CA ASP A 202 -16.89 -13.86 -22.91
C ASP A 202 -17.09 -12.80 -24.02
N LYS A 203 -16.11 -12.59 -24.90
CA LYS A 203 -16.18 -11.61 -25.99
C LYS A 203 -16.78 -12.14 -27.29
N LEU A 204 -16.50 -13.39 -27.65
CA LEU A 204 -16.81 -13.97 -28.98
C LEU A 204 -17.81 -15.13 -28.89
N GLY A 205 -18.12 -15.62 -27.69
CA GLY A 205 -18.99 -16.78 -27.49
C GLY A 205 -18.29 -18.13 -27.68
N PHE A 206 -18.85 -19.16 -27.05
CA PHE A 206 -18.26 -20.50 -26.94
C PHE A 206 -17.97 -21.18 -28.30
N ALA A 207 -18.87 -21.03 -29.28
CA ALA A 207 -18.75 -21.70 -30.57
C ALA A 207 -17.59 -21.17 -31.43
N ILE A 208 -17.38 -19.85 -31.44
CA ILE A 208 -16.30 -19.20 -32.20
C ILE A 208 -14.96 -19.50 -31.55
N GLN A 209 -14.91 -19.51 -30.21
CA GLN A 209 -13.69 -19.80 -29.47
C GLN A 209 -13.17 -21.23 -29.70
N LYS A 210 -14.04 -22.26 -29.71
CA LYS A 210 -13.62 -23.66 -29.98
C LYS A 210 -13.07 -23.87 -31.40
N LEU A 211 -13.50 -23.04 -32.36
CA LEU A 211 -13.05 -23.11 -33.75
C LEU A 211 -11.62 -22.56 -33.96
N LEU A 212 -11.17 -21.64 -33.10
CA LEU A 212 -9.91 -20.90 -33.28
C LEU A 212 -8.66 -21.62 -32.72
N PHE A 213 -8.82 -22.78 -32.05
CA PHE A 213 -7.72 -23.56 -31.44
C PHE A 213 -6.70 -22.71 -30.66
N LEU A 214 -7.19 -21.66 -29.98
CA LEU A 214 -6.31 -20.75 -29.23
C LEU A 214 -5.61 -21.52 -28.11
N SER A 215 -4.29 -21.39 -28.03
CA SER A 215 -3.53 -21.96 -26.92
C SER A 215 -3.93 -21.28 -25.61
N ASP A 216 -4.01 -22.00 -24.50
CA ASP A 216 -4.30 -21.42 -23.18
C ASP A 216 -3.05 -20.81 -22.53
N SER A 217 -2.24 -20.09 -23.33
CA SER A 217 -1.15 -19.28 -22.78
C SER A 217 -1.75 -18.18 -21.89
N TYR A 218 -0.99 -17.79 -20.87
CA TYR A 218 -1.45 -16.85 -19.84
C TYR A 218 -2.72 -17.32 -19.09
N SER A 219 -2.82 -18.63 -18.79
CA SER A 219 -3.86 -19.14 -17.88
C SER A 219 -3.54 -18.80 -16.42
N SER A 220 -3.90 -17.59 -16.01
CA SER A 220 -3.78 -17.13 -14.63
C SER A 220 -4.56 -18.04 -13.68
N LYS A 221 -5.81 -18.39 -14.02
CA LYS A 221 -6.67 -19.24 -13.16
C LYS A 221 -6.05 -20.60 -12.82
N ASP A 222 -5.25 -21.18 -13.73
CA ASP A 222 -4.63 -22.47 -13.47
C ASP A 222 -3.33 -22.34 -12.69
N LYS A 223 -2.53 -21.30 -12.97
CA LYS A 223 -1.26 -21.05 -12.28
C LYS A 223 -1.45 -20.65 -10.83
N VAL A 224 -2.44 -19.81 -10.53
CA VAL A 224 -2.67 -19.34 -9.15
C VAL A 224 -3.10 -20.46 -8.19
N LYS A 225 -3.53 -21.63 -8.69
CA LYS A 225 -3.91 -22.77 -7.85
C LYS A 225 -2.76 -23.27 -6.98
N THR A 226 -1.52 -23.16 -7.46
CA THR A 226 -0.32 -23.64 -6.76
C THR A 226 0.32 -22.58 -5.86
N PHE A 227 -0.20 -21.35 -5.85
CA PHE A 227 0.40 -20.27 -5.08
C PHE A 227 0.10 -20.44 -3.59
N THR A 228 1.11 -20.21 -2.76
CA THR A 228 1.05 -20.35 -1.29
C THR A 228 1.16 -19.02 -0.55
N ARG A 229 1.43 -17.93 -1.28
CA ARG A 229 1.64 -16.59 -0.74
C ARG A 229 0.35 -15.78 -0.73
N PRO A 230 0.22 -14.75 0.13
CA PRO A 230 -0.98 -13.94 0.17
C PRO A 230 -1.24 -13.16 -1.12
N ALA A 231 -2.52 -13.00 -1.47
CA ALA A 231 -2.96 -12.22 -2.63
C ALA A 231 -4.01 -11.17 -2.31
N LEU A 232 -3.93 -10.05 -3.02
CA LEU A 232 -4.99 -9.05 -3.10
C LEU A 232 -5.39 -8.84 -4.56
N ILE A 233 -6.68 -8.99 -4.85
CA ILE A 233 -7.27 -8.73 -6.16
C ILE A 233 -8.16 -7.51 -6.06
N ILE A 234 -8.06 -6.59 -7.02
CA ILE A 234 -8.87 -5.36 -7.07
C ILE A 234 -9.53 -5.29 -8.44
N HIS A 235 -10.87 -5.17 -8.51
CA HIS A 235 -11.60 -5.15 -9.78
C HIS A 235 -12.86 -4.28 -9.68
N GLY A 236 -13.06 -3.41 -10.68
CA GLY A 236 -14.32 -2.68 -10.84
C GLY A 236 -15.43 -3.55 -11.44
N ASN A 237 -16.64 -3.49 -10.88
CA ASN A 237 -17.76 -4.32 -11.33
C ASN A 237 -18.42 -3.83 -12.64
N ALA A 238 -18.03 -2.65 -13.15
CA ALA A 238 -18.46 -2.12 -14.44
C ALA A 238 -17.36 -2.22 -15.52
N ASP A 239 -16.34 -3.04 -15.30
CA ASP A 239 -15.25 -3.26 -16.26
C ASP A 239 -15.75 -3.97 -17.53
N LYS A 240 -15.72 -3.23 -18.64
CA LYS A 240 -16.11 -3.73 -19.97
C LYS A 240 -14.91 -4.19 -20.81
N ILE A 241 -13.68 -3.97 -20.36
CA ILE A 241 -12.48 -4.41 -21.07
C ILE A 241 -12.16 -5.83 -20.62
N VAL A 242 -11.93 -6.01 -19.33
CA VAL A 242 -11.77 -7.31 -18.66
C VAL A 242 -12.99 -7.52 -17.76
N PRO A 243 -13.98 -8.33 -18.19
CA PRO A 243 -15.21 -8.55 -17.41
C PRO A 243 -14.92 -8.92 -15.96
N PHE A 244 -15.74 -8.43 -15.03
CA PHE A 244 -15.57 -8.61 -13.59
C PHE A 244 -15.45 -10.10 -13.17
N GLU A 245 -16.17 -10.96 -13.88
CA GLU A 245 -16.17 -12.41 -13.67
C GLU A 245 -14.77 -13.02 -13.86
N GLN A 246 -13.92 -12.42 -14.70
CA GLN A 246 -12.55 -12.88 -14.87
C GLN A 246 -11.74 -12.73 -13.58
N GLY A 247 -11.90 -11.61 -12.88
CA GLY A 247 -11.24 -11.40 -11.60
C GLY A 247 -11.76 -12.35 -10.53
N GLN A 248 -13.07 -12.60 -10.51
CA GLN A 248 -13.69 -13.58 -9.62
C GLN A 248 -13.12 -14.99 -9.86
N MET A 249 -12.98 -15.43 -11.11
CA MET A 249 -12.40 -16.74 -11.43
C MET A 249 -10.95 -16.88 -10.94
N VAL A 250 -10.13 -15.82 -11.08
CA VAL A 250 -8.75 -15.82 -10.56
C VAL A 250 -8.77 -15.91 -9.03
N PHE A 251 -9.61 -15.12 -8.37
CA PHE A 251 -9.76 -15.15 -6.92
C PHE A 251 -10.20 -16.50 -6.39
N GLU A 252 -11.23 -17.10 -6.97
CA GLU A 252 -11.75 -18.40 -6.58
C GLU A 252 -10.69 -19.50 -6.73
N SER A 253 -9.94 -19.47 -7.84
CA SER A 253 -8.89 -20.45 -8.14
C SER A 253 -7.64 -20.28 -7.28
N TYR A 254 -7.40 -19.10 -6.72
CA TYR A 254 -6.16 -18.79 -6.00
C TYR A 254 -5.93 -19.71 -4.79
N GLY A 255 -4.76 -20.35 -4.75
CA GLY A 255 -4.37 -21.31 -3.71
C GLY A 255 -5.24 -22.55 -3.63
N GLY A 256 -5.94 -22.88 -4.72
CA GLY A 256 -6.93 -23.95 -4.79
C GLY A 256 -6.38 -25.37 -4.89
N SER A 257 -5.06 -25.59 -4.91
CA SER A 257 -4.48 -26.94 -4.92
C SER A 257 -4.69 -27.66 -3.59
N GLU A 258 -5.38 -28.81 -3.62
CA GLU A 258 -5.62 -29.67 -2.45
C GLU A 258 -4.31 -30.17 -1.80
N GLU A 259 -3.21 -30.19 -2.56
CA GLU A 259 -1.90 -30.67 -2.13
C GLU A 259 -1.19 -29.74 -1.12
N LEU A 260 -1.62 -28.47 -1.00
CA LEU A 260 -0.87 -27.46 -0.25
C LEU A 260 -1.10 -27.48 1.28
N GLY A 261 -2.06 -28.27 1.78
CA GLY A 261 -2.35 -28.46 3.22
C GLY A 261 -2.90 -27.23 3.96
N LYS A 262 -2.48 -26.02 3.61
CA LYS A 262 -2.98 -24.73 4.11
C LYS A 262 -3.18 -23.77 2.93
N LYS A 263 -4.42 -23.28 2.76
CA LYS A 263 -4.73 -22.29 1.72
C LYS A 263 -4.09 -20.94 2.05
N PRO A 264 -3.52 -20.23 1.06
CA PRO A 264 -3.04 -18.87 1.25
C PRO A 264 -4.19 -17.93 1.61
N LYS A 265 -3.84 -16.82 2.28
CA LYS A 265 -4.79 -15.72 2.46
C LYS A 265 -5.03 -15.03 1.13
N LYS A 266 -6.28 -14.74 0.82
CA LYS A 266 -6.66 -14.04 -0.39
C LYS A 266 -7.77 -13.03 -0.10
N TYR A 267 -7.61 -11.85 -0.65
CA TYR A 267 -8.54 -10.74 -0.49
C TYR A 267 -9.00 -10.24 -1.86
N PHE A 268 -10.25 -9.81 -1.94
CA PHE A 268 -10.84 -9.23 -3.12
C PHE A 268 -11.47 -7.89 -2.78
N ILE A 269 -11.13 -6.86 -3.53
CA ILE A 269 -11.77 -5.54 -3.46
C ILE A 269 -12.59 -5.36 -4.74
N GLU A 270 -13.91 -5.45 -4.59
CA GLU A 270 -14.84 -5.05 -5.65
C GLU A 270 -15.10 -3.55 -5.53
N ILE A 271 -14.99 -2.83 -6.65
CA ILE A 271 -15.26 -1.39 -6.71
C ILE A 271 -16.53 -1.14 -7.50
N ASP A 272 -17.50 -0.52 -6.83
CA ASP A 272 -18.81 -0.23 -7.38
C ASP A 272 -18.74 0.79 -8.52
N GLU A 273 -19.44 0.50 -9.63
CA GLU A 273 -19.54 1.31 -10.84
C GLU A 273 -18.19 1.68 -11.49
N SER A 274 -17.09 1.02 -11.08
CA SER A 274 -15.76 1.29 -11.63
C SER A 274 -15.52 0.48 -12.89
N GLY A 275 -15.00 1.15 -13.91
CA GLY A 275 -14.51 0.52 -15.14
C GLY A 275 -13.07 -0.01 -15.01
N HIS A 276 -12.47 -0.32 -16.17
CA HIS A 276 -11.12 -0.89 -16.25
C HIS A 276 -10.01 0.08 -15.82
N ASN A 277 -10.10 1.32 -16.30
CA ASN A 277 -9.02 2.31 -16.20
C ASN A 277 -9.14 3.13 -14.92
N TYR A 278 -8.01 3.72 -14.50
CA TYR A 278 -7.95 4.73 -13.44
C TYR A 278 -8.36 4.25 -12.05
N ILE A 279 -8.37 2.93 -11.79
CA ILE A 279 -8.73 2.39 -10.48
C ILE A 279 -7.86 2.99 -9.37
N LEU A 280 -6.53 2.92 -9.52
CA LEU A 280 -5.62 3.44 -8.48
C LEU A 280 -5.60 4.98 -8.45
N SER A 281 -5.79 5.67 -9.56
CA SER A 281 -5.83 7.14 -9.56
C SER A 281 -7.11 7.70 -8.93
N VAL A 282 -8.25 7.00 -9.03
CA VAL A 282 -9.53 7.43 -8.46
C VAL A 282 -9.74 6.91 -7.03
N TYR A 283 -9.38 5.65 -6.78
CA TYR A 283 -9.68 4.95 -5.52
C TYR A 283 -8.45 4.65 -4.68
N GLY A 284 -7.23 4.85 -5.21
CA GLY A 284 -5.98 4.54 -4.49
C GLY A 284 -5.92 5.25 -3.15
N LYS A 285 -6.22 6.56 -3.10
CA LYS A 285 -6.24 7.29 -1.81
C LYS A 285 -7.20 6.65 -0.79
N SER A 286 -8.42 6.30 -1.21
CA SER A 286 -9.40 5.64 -0.33
C SER A 286 -8.91 4.25 0.10
N LEU A 287 -8.24 3.52 -0.80
CA LEU A 287 -7.78 2.15 -0.59
C LEU A 287 -6.40 2.06 0.07
N LYS A 288 -5.69 3.19 0.25
CA LYS A 288 -4.31 3.26 0.75
C LYS A 288 -4.09 2.39 1.97
N TYR A 289 -4.90 2.55 3.02
CA TYR A 289 -4.75 1.78 4.26
C TYR A 289 -5.06 0.31 4.10
N LYS A 290 -6.04 -0.04 3.27
CA LYS A 290 -6.34 -1.44 2.98
C LYS A 290 -5.15 -2.10 2.27
N ILE A 291 -4.60 -1.42 1.28
CA ILE A 291 -3.44 -1.90 0.54
C ILE A 291 -2.21 -1.99 1.46
N LEU A 292 -1.92 -0.96 2.27
CA LEU A 292 -0.81 -0.97 3.22
C LEU A 292 -0.98 -2.06 4.28
N ASP A 293 -2.17 -2.20 4.86
CA ASP A 293 -2.47 -3.25 5.81
C ASP A 293 -2.22 -4.64 5.20
N PHE A 294 -2.69 -4.87 3.96
CA PHE A 294 -2.36 -6.10 3.22
C PHE A 294 -0.86 -6.29 3.04
N LEU A 295 -0.10 -5.24 2.74
CA LEU A 295 1.34 -5.32 2.45
C LEU A 295 2.20 -5.44 3.72
N GLU A 296 1.78 -4.86 4.83
CA GLU A 296 2.56 -4.76 6.06
C GLU A 296 2.24 -5.88 7.05
N ASN A 297 0.98 -6.35 7.09
CA ASN A 297 0.55 -7.36 8.06
C ASN A 297 0.38 -8.75 7.43
N ASP A 298 0.71 -9.79 8.20
CA ASP A 298 0.43 -11.18 7.82
C ASP A 298 -1.05 -11.53 7.98
N ASP A 299 -1.77 -10.81 8.85
CA ASP A 299 -3.21 -10.90 9.05
C ASP A 299 -3.87 -9.53 8.96
N PRO A 300 -4.08 -9.02 7.74
CA PRO A 300 -4.68 -7.71 7.59
C PRO A 300 -6.14 -7.71 8.08
N GLU A 301 -6.56 -6.57 8.62
CA GLU A 301 -7.82 -6.33 9.35
C GLU A 301 -9.07 -6.34 8.44
N TYR A 302 -8.95 -6.91 7.24
CA TYR A 302 -10.10 -7.29 6.45
C TYR A 302 -10.83 -8.40 7.19
N GLN A 303 -11.81 -8.04 8.03
CA GLN A 303 -12.70 -9.00 8.70
C GLN A 303 -13.38 -10.00 7.73
N VAL A 304 -13.29 -9.76 6.41
CA VAL A 304 -13.84 -10.56 5.32
C VAL A 304 -12.86 -10.64 4.13
N ASN A 305 -12.80 -11.79 3.46
CA ASN A 305 -11.98 -11.99 2.26
C ASN A 305 -12.48 -11.18 1.04
N PHE A 306 -13.69 -10.63 1.09
CA PHE A 306 -14.30 -9.87 0.00
C PHE A 306 -14.81 -8.53 0.55
N PHE A 307 -14.27 -7.43 0.04
CA PHE A 307 -14.62 -6.08 0.44
C PHE A 307 -15.26 -5.35 -0.74
N TYR A 308 -16.49 -4.86 -0.53
CA TYR A 308 -17.23 -4.10 -1.53
C TYR A 308 -17.11 -2.60 -1.26
N LEU A 309 -16.40 -1.89 -2.13
CA LEU A 309 -16.22 -0.44 -2.09
C LEU A 309 -17.35 0.25 -2.85
N ASN A 310 -18.47 0.49 -2.15
CA ASN A 310 -19.52 1.39 -2.64
C ASN A 310 -19.23 2.85 -2.26
N LYS A 311 -20.05 3.78 -2.76
CA LYS A 311 -19.92 5.23 -2.51
C LYS A 311 -19.87 5.59 -1.01
N LYS A 312 -20.66 4.93 -0.16
CA LYS A 312 -20.69 5.20 1.30
C LYS A 312 -19.40 4.76 1.96
N GLU A 313 -18.90 3.57 1.63
CA GLU A 313 -17.63 3.07 2.15
C GLU A 313 -16.45 3.88 1.63
N LYS A 314 -16.49 4.31 0.36
CA LYS A 314 -15.49 5.25 -0.19
C LYS A 314 -15.42 6.53 0.63
N LEU A 315 -16.56 7.16 0.93
CA LEU A 315 -16.58 8.39 1.71
C LEU A 315 -16.00 8.20 3.12
N LYS A 316 -16.28 7.06 3.77
CA LYS A 316 -15.68 6.73 5.07
C LYS A 316 -14.17 6.58 4.96
N LEU A 317 -13.70 5.84 3.95
CA LEU A 317 -12.28 5.63 3.72
C LEU A 317 -11.56 6.93 3.35
N ASP A 318 -12.18 7.82 2.57
CA ASP A 318 -11.62 9.14 2.25
C ASP A 318 -11.43 10.00 3.50
N LYS A 319 -12.41 9.99 4.41
CA LYS A 319 -12.29 10.69 5.70
C LYS A 319 -11.17 10.11 6.55
N ARG A 320 -11.09 8.77 6.63
CA ARG A 320 -10.00 8.08 7.33
C ARG A 320 -8.64 8.39 6.71
N ALA A 321 -8.57 8.47 5.37
CA ALA A 321 -7.36 8.80 4.65
C ALA A 321 -6.89 10.22 4.90
N TYR A 322 -7.82 11.17 4.90
CA TYR A 322 -7.51 12.55 5.26
C TYR A 322 -6.99 12.65 6.70
N MET A 323 -7.68 12.03 7.66
CA MET A 323 -7.25 12.00 9.06
C MET A 323 -5.84 11.41 9.20
N LEU A 324 -5.58 10.27 8.57
CA LEU A 324 -4.29 9.60 8.67
C LEU A 324 -3.19 10.34 7.91
N ASP A 325 -3.45 10.96 6.75
CA ASP A 325 -2.49 11.86 6.10
C ASP A 325 -2.13 13.03 7.03
N THR A 326 -3.07 13.58 7.80
CA THR A 326 -2.80 14.62 8.81
C THR A 326 -1.96 14.06 9.97
N VAL A 327 -2.29 12.85 10.47
CA VAL A 327 -1.53 12.17 11.54
C VAL A 327 -0.10 11.87 11.10
N TYR A 328 0.08 11.21 9.96
CA TYR A 328 1.41 10.88 9.45
C TYR A 328 2.14 12.11 8.87
N GLY A 329 1.44 13.16 8.47
CA GLY A 329 2.02 14.44 8.07
C GLY A 329 2.31 15.38 9.25
N SER A 330 2.08 14.93 10.50
CA SER A 330 2.32 15.74 11.69
C SER A 330 3.78 16.15 11.79
N ASP A 331 4.02 17.44 12.01
CA ASP A 331 5.34 18.00 12.25
C ASP A 331 5.76 17.68 13.69
N LEU A 332 6.63 16.71 13.87
CA LEU A 332 7.08 16.27 15.19
C LEU A 332 8.28 17.06 15.71
N GLU A 333 8.85 17.96 14.90
CA GLU A 333 10.18 18.54 15.12
C GLU A 333 10.15 20.05 15.33
N SER A 334 9.28 20.83 14.66
CA SER A 334 9.24 22.28 14.87
C SER A 334 8.70 22.64 16.26
N ASP A 335 9.38 23.54 16.96
CA ASP A 335 9.02 23.94 18.34
C ASP A 335 7.58 24.48 18.48
N ASP A 336 7.07 25.18 17.47
CA ASP A 336 5.71 25.73 17.47
C ASP A 336 4.63 24.74 17.02
N SER A 337 5.02 23.53 16.60
CA SER A 337 4.08 22.51 16.19
C SER A 337 3.21 22.04 17.35
N LEU A 338 1.92 21.80 17.08
CA LEU A 338 1.01 21.15 18.04
C LEU A 338 1.48 19.74 18.43
N THR A 339 2.29 19.13 17.57
CA THR A 339 2.79 17.77 17.71
C THR A 339 4.30 17.72 17.95
N LYS A 340 4.95 18.82 18.37
CA LYS A 340 6.38 18.79 18.78
C LYS A 340 6.60 17.71 19.84
N PHE A 341 7.36 16.67 19.49
CA PHE A 341 7.69 15.60 20.42
C PHE A 341 8.88 16.01 21.29
N VAL A 342 8.73 15.91 22.61
CA VAL A 342 9.82 16.11 23.59
C VAL A 342 9.76 15.01 24.63
N ASN A 343 10.91 14.59 25.13
CA ASN A 343 11.00 13.64 26.24
C ASN A 343 12.29 13.87 27.03
N ASN A 344 12.72 12.92 27.87
CA ASN A 344 13.96 13.05 28.64
C ASN A 344 15.26 13.10 27.80
N LYS A 345 15.19 12.82 26.49
CA LYS A 345 16.31 12.82 25.53
C LYS A 345 16.18 13.86 24.42
N ILE A 346 14.96 14.27 24.09
CA ILE A 346 14.63 15.17 22.98
C ILE A 346 14.08 16.47 23.56
N SER A 347 14.74 17.59 23.23
CA SER A 347 14.36 18.92 23.68
C SER A 347 13.61 19.71 22.61
N PHE A 348 13.14 20.89 22.99
CA PHE A 348 12.95 21.98 22.04
C PHE A 348 14.29 22.37 21.39
N ASP A 349 14.22 22.86 20.16
CA ASP A 349 15.39 23.35 19.42
C ASP A 349 15.86 24.67 20.03
N ASP A 350 14.94 25.60 20.26
CA ASP A 350 15.11 26.69 21.22
C ASP A 350 14.76 26.19 22.63
N LEU A 351 15.79 25.89 23.41
CA LEU A 351 15.63 25.45 24.80
C LEU A 351 14.77 26.41 25.62
N ALA A 352 14.77 27.71 25.31
CA ALA A 352 13.99 28.72 26.02
C ALA A 352 12.66 29.07 25.32
N TYR A 353 12.20 28.24 24.38
CA TYR A 353 10.97 28.46 23.60
C TYR A 353 9.78 28.89 24.46
N VAL A 354 9.09 29.93 23.99
CA VAL A 354 7.85 30.46 24.57
C VAL A 354 6.79 30.48 23.48
N PRO A 355 5.68 29.75 23.64
CA PRO A 355 4.61 29.72 22.65
C PRO A 355 3.91 31.07 22.54
N GLU A 356 3.55 31.42 21.31
CA GLU A 356 2.69 32.56 21.03
C GLU A 356 1.22 32.24 21.37
N ASN A 357 0.37 33.27 21.49
CA ASN A 357 -1.10 33.13 21.59
C ASN A 357 -1.63 32.33 22.80
N MET A 358 -1.00 32.48 23.96
CA MET A 358 -1.45 31.89 25.23
C MET A 358 -2.76 32.50 25.75
N GLN A 359 -3.71 31.65 26.14
CA GLN A 359 -5.00 31.99 26.71
C GLN A 359 -5.15 31.42 28.14
N PRO A 360 -5.88 32.10 29.04
CA PRO A 360 -6.21 31.56 30.35
C PRO A 360 -7.01 30.25 30.25
N ILE A 361 -6.85 29.37 31.24
CA ILE A 361 -7.64 28.13 31.35
C ILE A 361 -8.88 28.29 32.24
N ASN A 362 -9.03 29.41 32.95
CA ASN A 362 -10.13 29.64 33.87
C ASN A 362 -11.48 29.65 33.15
N SER A 363 -12.44 28.91 33.70
CA SER A 363 -13.84 28.88 33.26
C SER A 363 -14.73 28.44 34.43
N ASP A 364 -16.05 28.42 34.23
CA ASP A 364 -16.98 27.92 35.24
C ASP A 364 -16.79 26.43 35.56
N TYR A 365 -16.15 25.68 34.66
CA TYR A 365 -15.99 24.22 34.73
C TYR A 365 -14.58 23.78 35.15
N VAL A 366 -13.66 24.72 35.33
CA VAL A 366 -12.26 24.48 35.68
C VAL A 366 -11.94 25.13 37.03
N TYR A 367 -11.25 24.39 37.90
CA TYR A 367 -10.64 24.92 39.11
C TYR A 367 -9.12 24.94 38.94
N ASP A 368 -8.55 26.11 38.66
CA ASP A 368 -7.10 26.31 38.55
C ASP A 368 -6.51 26.63 39.93
N THR A 369 -5.68 25.72 40.45
CA THR A 369 -5.05 25.84 41.76
C THR A 369 -4.05 26.99 41.88
N LYS A 370 -3.48 27.47 40.76
CA LYS A 370 -2.52 28.58 40.73
C LYS A 370 -3.17 29.93 40.37
N GLY A 371 -4.38 29.89 39.82
CA GLY A 371 -5.18 31.07 39.45
C GLY A 371 -4.63 31.88 38.27
N ASN A 372 -3.59 31.40 37.59
CA ASN A 372 -2.95 32.07 36.46
C ASN A 372 -2.52 31.10 35.34
N GLY A 373 -3.11 29.90 35.33
CA GLY A 373 -2.83 28.85 34.36
C GLY A 373 -3.19 29.28 32.95
N LYS A 374 -2.37 28.86 31.99
CA LYS A 374 -2.52 29.20 30.57
C LYS A 374 -2.16 28.03 29.68
N MET A 375 -2.81 28.01 28.52
CA MET A 375 -2.51 27.11 27.41
C MET A 375 -2.55 27.90 26.10
N ARG A 376 -1.94 27.36 25.05
CA ARG A 376 -2.12 27.92 23.69
C ARG A 376 -3.60 27.91 23.30
N LYS A 377 -4.00 28.87 22.47
CA LYS A 377 -5.40 29.08 22.06
C LYS A 377 -6.04 27.79 21.50
N GLU A 378 -5.29 27.03 20.71
CA GLU A 378 -5.70 25.79 20.05
C GLU A 378 -6.13 24.72 21.08
N ALA A 379 -5.42 24.64 22.20
CA ALA A 379 -5.71 23.69 23.27
C ALA A 379 -6.70 24.24 24.31
N SER A 380 -6.63 25.54 24.64
CA SER A 380 -7.45 26.13 25.70
C SER A 380 -8.96 26.01 25.42
N GLY A 381 -9.41 26.33 24.19
CA GLY A 381 -10.81 26.20 23.82
C GLY A 381 -11.31 24.74 23.91
N LYS A 382 -10.48 23.80 23.44
CA LYS A 382 -10.80 22.37 23.52
C LYS A 382 -10.79 21.83 24.95
N PHE A 383 -9.90 22.36 25.79
CA PHE A 383 -9.89 22.05 27.20
C PHE A 383 -11.16 22.54 27.90
N HIS A 384 -11.67 23.72 27.55
CA HIS A 384 -12.95 24.22 28.08
C HIS A 384 -14.13 23.36 27.67
N ASP A 385 -14.18 22.94 26.41
CA ASP A 385 -15.22 22.03 25.91
C ASP A 385 -15.17 20.69 26.69
N MET A 386 -13.97 20.11 26.85
CA MET A 386 -13.76 18.88 27.62
C MET A 386 -14.15 19.02 29.08
N ALA A 387 -13.76 20.12 29.74
CA ALA A 387 -14.09 20.38 31.13
C ALA A 387 -15.59 20.60 31.33
N LYS A 388 -16.25 21.25 30.37
CA LYS A 388 -17.70 21.44 30.38
C LYS A 388 -18.42 20.10 30.31
N GLU A 389 -18.06 19.21 29.37
CA GLU A 389 -18.74 17.92 29.25
C GLU A 389 -18.57 17.07 30.51
N PHE A 390 -17.35 17.03 31.08
CA PHE A 390 -17.12 16.37 32.37
C PHE A 390 -17.98 16.98 33.49
N TYR A 391 -18.10 18.31 33.53
CA TYR A 391 -18.94 18.98 34.52
C TYR A 391 -20.42 18.67 34.34
N ASP A 392 -20.92 18.65 33.11
CA ASP A 392 -22.32 18.32 32.82
C ASP A 392 -22.65 16.88 33.26
N GLU A 393 -21.71 15.95 33.12
CA GLU A 393 -21.89 14.54 33.49
C GLU A 393 -21.77 14.29 35.01
N TYR A 394 -20.80 14.91 35.68
CA TYR A 394 -20.47 14.60 37.09
C TYR A 394 -20.81 15.72 38.08
N GLY A 395 -21.18 16.90 37.63
CA GLY A 395 -21.37 18.10 38.46
C GLY A 395 -20.07 18.56 39.15
N LYS A 396 -18.90 18.18 38.61
CA LYS A 396 -17.58 18.44 39.22
C LYS A 396 -16.69 19.18 38.25
N LYS A 397 -15.94 20.15 38.76
CA LYS A 397 -14.92 20.86 37.98
C LYS A 397 -13.66 20.01 37.81
N LEU A 398 -12.99 20.15 36.67
CA LEU A 398 -11.64 19.63 36.48
C LEU A 398 -10.63 20.50 37.26
N VAL A 399 -9.74 19.88 38.02
CA VAL A 399 -8.81 20.58 38.92
C VAL A 399 -7.42 20.70 38.29
N VAL A 400 -7.03 21.86 37.79
CA VAL A 400 -5.71 22.02 37.17
C VAL A 400 -4.65 22.36 38.22
N VAL A 401 -3.65 21.48 38.34
CA VAL A 401 -2.49 21.63 39.23
C VAL A 401 -1.33 22.33 38.52
N SER A 402 -1.19 22.07 37.23
CA SER A 402 -0.14 22.65 36.40
C SER A 402 -0.61 22.80 34.97
N SER A 403 -0.14 23.84 34.29
CA SER A 403 -0.40 24.11 32.87
C SER A 403 0.93 24.48 32.21
N TYR A 404 0.98 25.52 31.37
CA TYR A 404 2.24 26.04 30.86
C TYR A 404 3.27 26.34 31.95
N ARG A 405 4.52 25.93 31.69
CA ARG A 405 5.70 26.23 32.50
C ARG A 405 6.80 26.76 31.61
N SER A 406 7.31 27.96 31.92
CA SER A 406 8.45 28.52 31.20
C SER A 406 9.75 27.78 31.53
N TYR A 407 10.76 27.96 30.68
CA TYR A 407 12.11 27.42 30.91
C TYR A 407 12.63 27.77 32.32
N ALA A 408 12.55 29.04 32.72
CA ALA A 408 13.01 29.51 34.02
C ALA A 408 12.26 28.84 35.19
N TYR A 409 10.94 28.66 35.04
CA TYR A 409 10.13 27.95 36.04
C TYR A 409 10.56 26.48 36.15
N GLN A 410 10.76 25.80 35.01
CA GLN A 410 11.18 24.40 34.98
C GLN A 410 12.58 24.22 35.58
N LYS A 411 13.51 25.13 35.27
CA LYS A 411 14.85 25.15 35.87
C LYS A 411 14.78 25.25 37.40
N GLY A 412 13.95 26.16 37.92
CA GLY A 412 13.73 26.28 39.37
C GLY A 412 13.15 25.03 40.03
N ILE A 413 12.40 24.18 39.32
CA ILE A 413 11.98 22.87 39.85
C ILE A 413 13.18 21.92 39.98
N LYS A 414 14.05 21.86 38.96
CA LYS A 414 15.26 21.01 39.00
C LYS A 414 16.25 21.46 40.05
N ASP A 415 16.46 22.77 40.19
CA ASP A 415 17.37 23.34 41.18
C ASP A 415 16.93 23.03 42.64
N ARG A 416 15.64 22.72 42.84
CA ARG A 416 15.08 22.26 44.13
C ARG A 416 15.20 20.73 44.36
N GLY A 417 15.87 20.00 43.47
CA GLY A 417 16.23 18.59 43.67
C GLY A 417 15.24 17.56 43.12
N CYS A 418 14.33 17.92 42.20
CA CYS A 418 13.43 16.93 41.61
C CYS A 418 14.20 15.94 40.72
N PRO A 419 14.01 14.61 40.88
CA PRO A 419 14.83 13.60 40.18
C PRO A 419 14.53 13.54 38.68
N ASP A 420 15.47 13.02 37.89
CA ASP A 420 15.44 13.01 36.41
C ASP A 420 14.32 12.12 35.83
N ASN A 421 13.89 11.09 36.56
CA ASN A 421 12.79 10.18 36.18
C ASN A 421 11.39 10.78 36.40
N LEU A 422 11.26 11.80 37.25
CA LEU A 422 9.98 12.42 37.62
C LEU A 422 9.82 13.84 37.07
N CYS A 423 10.92 14.61 36.96
CA CYS A 423 10.87 15.97 36.44
C CYS A 423 11.81 16.15 35.26
N ALA A 424 11.22 16.58 34.14
CA ALA A 424 11.94 17.01 32.95
C ALA A 424 12.94 18.14 33.25
N LYS A 425 14.07 18.11 32.53
CA LYS A 425 15.02 19.23 32.47
C LYS A 425 14.36 20.43 31.78
N ALA A 426 14.84 21.63 32.08
CA ALA A 426 14.36 22.83 31.39
C ALA A 426 14.66 22.70 29.87
N GLY A 427 13.68 22.98 29.01
CA GLY A 427 13.77 22.71 27.57
C GLY A 427 13.38 21.29 27.13
N TYR A 428 13.02 20.39 28.06
CA TYR A 428 12.59 19.00 27.77
C TYR A 428 11.16 18.70 28.25
N SER A 429 10.49 19.67 28.86
CA SER A 429 9.16 19.49 29.48
C SER A 429 8.05 19.75 28.47
N GLU A 430 7.07 18.83 28.35
CA GLU A 430 5.89 19.06 27.50
C GLU A 430 5.11 20.30 27.92
N HIS A 431 5.12 20.69 29.19
CA HIS A 431 4.47 21.91 29.66
C HIS A 431 5.03 23.18 29.03
N GLN A 432 6.26 23.16 28.52
CA GLN A 432 6.85 24.31 27.83
C GLN A 432 6.17 24.56 26.47
N SER A 433 5.51 23.56 25.87
CA SER A 433 4.73 23.74 24.64
C SER A 433 3.49 24.61 24.83
N GLY A 434 3.00 24.76 26.07
CA GLY A 434 1.70 25.36 26.36
C GLY A 434 0.50 24.50 25.95
N LEU A 435 0.70 23.21 25.64
CA LEU A 435 -0.33 22.27 25.21
C LEU A 435 -0.66 21.20 26.27
N THR A 436 -0.06 21.30 27.45
CA THR A 436 -0.11 20.24 28.47
C THR A 436 -0.67 20.75 29.80
N ILE A 437 -1.43 19.89 30.48
CA ILE A 437 -2.06 20.14 31.78
C ILE A 437 -1.95 18.94 32.72
N ASP A 438 -1.87 19.23 34.02
CA ASP A 438 -1.99 18.26 35.10
C ASP A 438 -3.33 18.45 35.82
N LEU A 439 -4.18 17.42 35.85
CA LEU A 439 -5.62 17.54 36.20
C LEU A 439 -6.02 17.06 37.60
N PHE A 440 -5.07 16.56 38.39
CA PHE A 440 -5.28 16.28 39.81
C PHE A 440 -3.92 16.11 40.48
N SER A 441 -3.87 16.36 41.79
CA SER A 441 -2.64 16.25 42.57
C SER A 441 -2.46 14.79 42.97
N ALA A 442 -1.81 14.02 42.11
CA ALA A 442 -1.23 12.73 42.47
C ALA A 442 0.27 12.78 42.16
N SER A 443 1.07 12.21 43.06
CA SER A 443 2.54 12.17 42.94
C SER A 443 3.06 10.73 42.95
N THR A 444 2.19 9.74 43.16
CA THR A 444 2.53 8.31 43.15
C THR A 444 1.38 7.47 42.60
N GLN A 445 1.72 6.31 42.04
CA GLN A 445 0.73 5.31 41.60
C GLN A 445 -0.27 4.95 42.70
N LYS A 446 0.21 4.79 43.96
CA LYS A 446 -0.64 4.45 45.10
C LYS A 446 -1.67 5.53 45.43
N GLU A 447 -1.29 6.81 45.34
CA GLU A 447 -2.18 7.95 45.60
C GLU A 447 -3.32 8.01 44.58
N TRP A 448 -2.98 7.77 43.32
CA TRP A 448 -3.94 7.59 42.25
C TRP A 448 -4.86 6.38 42.49
N GLU A 449 -4.31 5.20 42.75
CA GLU A 449 -5.05 3.95 42.87
C GLU A 449 -6.01 3.92 44.07
N THR A 450 -5.69 4.65 45.14
CA THR A 450 -6.51 4.66 46.36
C THR A 450 -7.57 5.77 46.34
N ASN A 451 -7.43 6.80 45.50
CA ASN A 451 -8.36 7.91 45.44
C ASN A 451 -9.49 7.68 44.42
N LYS A 452 -10.70 7.44 44.93
CA LYS A 452 -11.91 7.20 44.11
C LYS A 452 -12.25 8.37 43.17
N SER A 453 -12.01 9.61 43.58
CA SER A 453 -12.31 10.78 42.75
C SER A 453 -11.37 10.87 41.55
N TYR A 454 -10.09 10.60 41.75
CA TYR A 454 -9.12 10.58 40.65
C TYR A 454 -9.50 9.47 39.68
N LYS A 455 -9.78 8.25 40.18
CA LYS A 455 -10.24 7.11 39.36
C LYS A 455 -11.36 7.47 38.38
N ILE A 456 -12.36 8.21 38.84
CA ILE A 456 -13.47 8.67 38.00
C ILE A 456 -12.97 9.63 36.91
N ILE A 457 -12.17 10.64 37.29
CA ILE A 457 -11.65 11.65 36.36
C ILE A 457 -10.85 10.97 35.24
N TYR A 458 -9.84 10.17 35.56
CA TYR A 458 -9.03 9.56 34.51
C TYR A 458 -9.75 8.46 33.75
N SER A 459 -10.67 7.70 34.36
CA SER A 459 -11.50 6.76 33.57
C SER A 459 -12.34 7.52 32.55
N TRP A 460 -12.87 8.70 32.91
CA TRP A 460 -13.60 9.52 31.96
C TRP A 460 -12.67 10.10 30.89
N LEU A 461 -11.51 10.66 31.26
CA LEU A 461 -10.55 11.21 30.30
C LEU A 461 -10.01 10.13 29.35
N ALA A 462 -9.69 8.94 29.85
CA ALA A 462 -9.21 7.81 29.05
C ALA A 462 -10.21 7.39 27.96
N ASN A 463 -11.51 7.64 28.15
CA ASN A 463 -12.54 7.32 27.17
C ASN A 463 -12.98 8.51 26.32
N ASN A 464 -12.76 9.76 26.75
CA ASN A 464 -13.37 10.93 26.12
C ASN A 464 -12.38 12.03 25.70
N ALA A 465 -11.20 12.11 26.30
CA ALA A 465 -10.25 13.21 26.08
C ALA A 465 -9.78 13.31 24.61
N HIS A 466 -9.74 12.18 23.90
CA HIS A 466 -9.33 12.13 22.49
C HIS A 466 -10.29 12.90 21.57
N TYR A 467 -11.60 12.97 21.88
CA TYR A 467 -12.57 13.80 21.14
C TYR A 467 -12.23 15.29 21.18
N TYR A 468 -11.47 15.70 22.20
CA TYR A 468 -11.02 17.08 22.41
C TYR A 468 -9.55 17.27 22.02
N GLY A 469 -8.90 16.25 21.44
CA GLY A 469 -7.51 16.32 21.02
C GLY A 469 -6.50 16.11 22.13
N PHE A 470 -6.90 15.59 23.29
CA PHE A 470 -6.03 15.30 24.41
C PHE A 470 -5.67 13.81 24.50
N THR A 471 -4.41 13.52 24.84
CA THR A 471 -3.89 12.17 25.11
C THR A 471 -3.12 12.15 26.43
N ASN A 472 -3.06 10.99 27.09
CA ASN A 472 -2.20 10.78 28.25
C ASN A 472 -0.83 10.32 27.75
N THR A 473 0.16 11.22 27.76
CA THR A 473 1.48 10.95 27.17
C THR A 473 2.21 9.81 27.88
N TYR A 474 2.16 9.77 29.21
CA TYR A 474 2.97 8.89 30.05
C TYR A 474 2.13 7.78 30.68
N GLN A 475 1.77 6.78 29.88
CA GLN A 475 0.84 5.70 30.26
C GLN A 475 1.50 4.31 30.38
N LYS A 476 2.63 4.07 29.71
CA LYS A 476 3.34 2.77 29.69
C LYS A 476 4.67 2.80 30.47
N GLY A 477 5.10 3.97 30.96
CA GLY A 477 6.22 4.11 31.88
C GLY A 477 7.59 4.24 31.20
N LEU A 478 8.66 4.20 31.99
CA LEU A 478 9.98 4.74 31.64
C LEU A 478 10.59 4.13 30.37
N GLU A 479 10.43 2.82 30.18
CA GLU A 479 11.01 2.09 29.03
C GLU A 479 10.40 2.53 27.69
N VAL A 480 9.13 2.92 27.70
CA VAL A 480 8.37 3.30 26.49
C VAL A 480 8.32 4.81 26.34
N ASP A 481 7.90 5.51 27.40
CA ASP A 481 7.55 6.93 27.36
C ASP A 481 8.68 7.86 27.81
N GLY A 482 9.72 7.31 28.45
CA GLY A 482 10.84 8.08 29.00
C GLY A 482 10.58 8.74 30.36
N TYR A 483 9.37 8.55 30.93
CA TYR A 483 8.97 9.00 32.26
C TYR A 483 8.16 7.92 32.99
N GLU A 484 8.00 8.07 34.31
CA GLU A 484 7.08 7.20 35.07
C GLU A 484 5.61 7.37 34.63
N ILE A 485 4.72 6.47 35.04
CA ILE A 485 3.31 6.54 34.68
C ILE A 485 2.66 7.75 35.40
N GLU A 486 2.11 8.67 34.61
CA GLU A 486 1.50 9.91 35.10
C GLU A 486 0.04 10.04 34.63
N PRO A 487 -0.94 9.46 35.35
CA PRO A 487 -2.36 9.52 34.96
C PRO A 487 -2.95 10.94 35.00
N TRP A 488 -2.27 11.88 35.65
CA TRP A 488 -2.67 13.28 35.69
C TRP A 488 -2.22 14.11 34.49
N HIS A 489 -1.25 13.64 33.70
CA HIS A 489 -0.56 14.41 32.66
C HIS A 489 -1.25 14.25 31.30
N TRP A 490 -1.94 15.28 30.84
CA TRP A 490 -2.70 15.26 29.59
C TRP A 490 -2.20 16.32 28.62
N ARG A 491 -1.91 15.89 27.40
CA ARG A 491 -1.35 16.72 26.34
C ARG A 491 -2.30 16.85 25.17
N TYR A 492 -2.50 18.07 24.70
CA TYR A 492 -3.15 18.35 23.43
C TYR A 492 -2.20 18.10 22.26
N VAL A 493 -2.65 17.29 21.29
CA VAL A 493 -1.92 16.96 20.06
C VAL A 493 -2.79 17.14 18.80
N GLY A 494 -3.98 17.72 18.96
CA GLY A 494 -5.01 17.78 17.92
C GLY A 494 -5.93 16.55 17.92
N ILE A 495 -7.16 16.72 17.43
CA ILE A 495 -8.21 15.69 17.47
C ILE A 495 -7.80 14.43 16.69
N ASP A 496 -7.27 14.60 15.48
CA ASP A 496 -6.92 13.49 14.59
C ASP A 496 -5.85 12.57 15.21
N LEU A 497 -4.75 13.15 15.70
CA LEU A 497 -3.67 12.38 16.34
C LEU A 497 -4.12 11.80 17.68
N ALA A 498 -4.83 12.54 18.52
CA ALA A 498 -5.31 12.00 19.80
C ALA A 498 -6.27 10.81 19.60
N THR A 499 -7.17 10.90 18.61
CA THR A 499 -8.09 9.81 18.24
C THR A 499 -7.31 8.61 17.72
N TYR A 500 -6.33 8.84 16.84
CA TYR A 500 -5.48 7.76 16.33
C TYR A 500 -4.73 7.02 17.44
N LEU A 501 -4.10 7.75 18.38
CA LEU A 501 -3.40 7.15 19.52
C LEU A 501 -4.34 6.31 20.40
N TRP A 502 -5.55 6.82 20.64
CA TRP A 502 -6.58 6.14 21.41
C TRP A 502 -7.09 4.87 20.71
N GLU A 503 -7.46 4.94 19.44
CA GLU A 503 -7.94 3.78 18.65
C GLU A 503 -6.89 2.67 18.53
N LYS A 504 -5.61 3.04 18.53
CA LYS A 504 -4.49 2.10 18.42
C LYS A 504 -3.92 1.63 19.75
N GLU A 505 -4.38 2.17 20.88
CA GLU A 505 -3.86 1.87 22.22
C GLU A 505 -2.33 2.06 22.33
N ILE A 506 -1.80 3.08 21.65
CA ILE A 506 -0.37 3.42 21.65
C ILE A 506 -0.12 4.79 22.30
N THR A 507 1.08 4.96 22.86
CA THR A 507 1.53 6.24 23.42
C THR A 507 2.05 7.18 22.34
N PHE A 508 2.17 8.47 22.67
CA PHE A 508 2.76 9.43 21.74
C PHE A 508 4.23 9.11 21.43
N ALA A 509 4.95 8.50 22.38
CA ALA A 509 6.33 8.05 22.19
C ALA A 509 6.42 6.84 21.24
N GLU A 510 5.52 5.86 21.36
CA GLU A 510 5.43 4.75 20.40
C GLU A 510 5.17 5.28 18.99
N PHE A 511 4.21 6.19 18.82
CA PHE A 511 3.93 6.83 17.53
C PHE A 511 5.16 7.57 16.96
N TYR A 512 5.84 8.38 17.77
CA TYR A 512 7.06 9.08 17.35
C TYR A 512 8.16 8.10 16.90
N ASN A 513 8.28 6.94 17.54
CA ASN A 513 9.27 5.94 17.14
C ASN A 513 8.91 5.21 15.83
N THR A 514 7.62 5.13 15.45
CA THR A 514 7.23 4.59 14.13
C THR A 514 7.60 5.51 12.95
N LYS A 515 7.99 6.77 13.25
CA LYS A 515 8.31 7.82 12.29
C LYS A 515 9.81 7.96 11.99
N LYS A 516 10.64 7.29 12.79
CA LYS A 516 12.09 7.22 12.61
C LYS A 516 12.46 6.02 11.75
#